data_AF-A0A922EUN6-F1
#
_entry.id   AF-A0A922EUN6-F1
#
_cell.length_a   1.000
_cell.length_b   1.000
_cell.length_c   1.000
_cell.angle_alpha   90.00
_cell.angle_beta   90.00
_cell.angle_gamma   90.00
#
_symmetry.space_group_name_H-M   'P 1'
#
loop_
_entity.id
_entity.type
_entity.pdbx_description
1 polymer ?
#
loop_
_entity_poly.entity_id
_entity_poly.type
_entity_poly.pdbx_seq_one_letter_code
_entity_poly.pdbx_strand_id
1 'polypeptide(L)' 'MLCSTERPPVDFKHPVNSIDANDSNNKSKGPLKFYNPEIHTAAFCLPSFAKKVIERKSN' A
#
# COMPACT_ATOMS: atom_id res chain seq x y z
N MET A 1 8.21 7.07 0.60
CA MET A 1 7.39 7.55 -0.54
C MET A 1 7.21 6.41 -1.51
N LEU A 2 6.06 6.33 -2.16
CA LEU A 2 5.79 5.36 -3.23
C LEU A 2 5.61 6.15 -4.52
N CYS A 3 6.39 5.81 -5.54
CA CYS A 3 6.39 6.48 -6.83
C CYS A 3 6.48 5.41 -7.92
N SER A 4 5.79 5.62 -9.05
CA SER A 4 5.91 4.75 -10.22
C SER A 4 6.63 5.50 -11.34
N THR A 5 7.21 4.74 -12.27
CA THR A 5 7.59 5.27 -13.58
C THR A 5 6.34 5.63 -14.38
N GLU A 6 6.52 6.37 -15.49
CA GLU A 6 5.42 6.95 -16.28
C GLU A 6 4.35 5.93 -16.68
N ARG A 7 4.76 4.70 -17.03
CA ARG A 7 3.86 3.61 -17.41
C ARG A 7 4.43 2.27 -16.94
N PRO A 8 3.59 1.25 -16.70
CA PRO A 8 2.11 1.29 -16.62
C PRO A 8 1.60 2.03 -15.36
N PRO A 9 0.34 2.50 -15.33
CA PRO A 9 -0.22 3.17 -14.15
C PRO A 9 -0.27 2.20 -12.97
N VAL A 10 0.13 2.68 -11.80
CA VAL A 10 0.15 1.89 -10.56
C VAL A 10 -0.76 2.54 -9.53
N ASP A 11 -1.76 1.80 -9.08
CA ASP A 11 -2.55 2.18 -7.92
C ASP A 11 -1.91 1.63 -6.64
N PHE A 12 -1.15 2.47 -5.94
CA PHE A 12 -0.53 2.09 -4.68
C PHE A 12 -1.54 1.93 -3.54
N LYS A 13 -2.74 2.50 -3.62
CA LYS A 13 -3.73 2.47 -2.53
C LYS A 13 -4.44 1.12 -2.45
N HIS A 14 -4.66 0.47 -3.59
CA HIS A 14 -5.38 -0.80 -3.67
C HIS A 14 -4.44 -1.92 -4.16
N PRO A 15 -3.99 -2.84 -3.29
CA PRO A 15 -3.06 -3.88 -3.66
C PRO A 15 -3.74 -4.89 -4.61
N VAL A 16 -3.21 -5.05 -5.83
CA VAL A 16 -3.72 -6.00 -6.84
C VAL A 16 -3.37 -7.45 -6.49
N ASN A 17 -2.22 -7.67 -5.85
CA ASN A 17 -1.76 -9.00 -5.43
C ASN A 17 -1.27 -8.96 -3.98
N SER A 18 -2.19 -9.17 -3.05
CA SER A 18 -1.89 -9.16 -1.62
C SER A 18 -1.13 -10.42 -1.20
N ILE A 19 -0.17 -10.25 -0.27
CA ILE A 19 0.74 -11.33 0.15
C ILE A 19 0.00 -12.43 0.94
N ASP A 20 -1.09 -12.07 1.62
CA ASP A 20 -1.95 -12.97 2.38
C ASP A 20 -2.92 -13.78 1.52
N ALA A 21 -3.19 -13.36 0.27
CA ALA A 21 -4.12 -14.03 -0.62
C ALA A 21 -3.66 -15.43 -1.06
N ASN A 22 -2.36 -15.72 -0.92
CA ASN A 22 -1.78 -17.02 -1.23
C ASN A 22 -1.05 -17.61 -0.02
N ASP A 23 -1.64 -18.64 0.58
CA ASP A 23 -1.04 -19.43 1.68
C ASP A 23 0.35 -19.99 1.36
N SER A 24 0.73 -20.07 0.07
CA SER A 24 2.06 -20.51 -0.35
C SER A 24 3.19 -19.60 0.14
N ASN A 25 2.96 -18.29 0.27
CA ASN A 25 3.97 -17.36 0.76
C ASN A 25 4.20 -17.50 2.28
N ASN A 26 3.15 -17.81 3.05
CA ASN A 26 3.24 -18.07 4.49
C ASN A 26 3.96 -19.40 4.81
N LYS A 27 3.93 -20.38 3.91
CA LYS A 27 4.54 -21.72 4.14
C LYS A 27 6.07 -21.70 4.23
N SER A 28 6.76 -20.78 3.57
CA SER A 28 8.22 -20.75 3.54
C SER A 28 8.86 -19.73 4.50
N LYS A 29 8.12 -18.67 4.88
CA LYS A 29 8.64 -17.54 5.68
C LYS A 29 7.93 -17.31 7.01
N GLY A 30 6.94 -18.16 7.33
CA GLY A 30 6.08 -17.98 8.50
C GLY A 30 4.97 -16.93 8.27
N PRO A 31 4.04 -16.79 9.21
CA PRO A 31 2.91 -15.87 9.07
C PRO A 31 3.36 -14.41 9.06
N LEU A 32 2.63 -13.58 8.31
CA LEU A 32 2.76 -12.12 8.38
C LEU A 32 2.49 -11.63 9.80
N LYS A 33 3.41 -10.80 10.34
CA LYS A 33 3.30 -10.28 11.71
C LYS A 33 2.40 -9.04 11.83
N PHE A 34 2.19 -8.31 10.72
CA PHE A 34 1.52 -7.00 10.75
C PHE A 34 0.81 -6.64 9.45
N TYR A 35 1.41 -6.93 8.29
CA TYR A 35 0.83 -6.57 7.00
C TYR A 35 -0.45 -7.37 6.70
N ASN A 36 -1.46 -6.67 6.17
CA ASN A 36 -2.63 -7.24 5.51
C ASN A 36 -3.20 -6.18 4.51
N PRO A 37 -4.12 -6.55 3.61
CA PRO A 37 -4.67 -5.65 2.58
C PRO A 37 -5.40 -4.43 3.16
N GLU A 38 -6.02 -4.58 4.33
CA GLU A 38 -6.75 -3.51 5.00
C GLU A 38 -5.78 -2.44 5.52
N ILE A 39 -4.72 -2.87 6.24
CA ILE A 39 -3.66 -2.00 6.73
C ILE A 39 -2.92 -1.34 5.57
N HIS A 40 -2.71 -2.04 4.45
CA HIS A 40 -2.12 -1.47 3.24
C HIS A 40 -2.91 -0.25 2.76
N THR A 41 -4.22 -0.39 2.63
CA THR A 41 -5.11 0.69 2.18
C THR A 41 -5.18 1.81 3.22
N ALA A 42 -5.32 1.44 4.49
CA ALA A 42 -5.42 2.38 5.61
C ALA A 42 -4.13 3.21 5.82
N ALA A 43 -2.97 2.69 5.43
CA ALA A 43 -1.70 3.42 5.54
C ALA A 43 -1.67 4.72 4.71
N PHE A 44 -2.55 4.86 3.70
CA PHE A 44 -2.70 6.08 2.91
C PHE A 44 -3.71 7.08 3.51
N CYS A 45 -4.43 6.69 4.57
CA CYS A 45 -5.36 7.58 5.28
C CYS A 45 -4.59 8.52 6.21
N LEU A 46 -4.11 9.63 5.66
CA LEU A 46 -3.36 10.62 6.40
C LEU A 46 -4.29 11.56 7.21
N PRO A 47 -3.86 12.03 8.39
CA PRO A 47 -4.54 13.09 9.11
C PRO A 47 -4.68 14.37 8.26
N SER A 48 -5.74 15.14 8.50
CA SER A 48 -6.12 16.29 7.67
C SER A 48 -5.00 17.32 7.46
N PHE A 49 -4.16 17.57 8.46
CA PHE A 49 -3.06 18.52 8.33
C PHE A 49 -1.97 18.02 7.36
N ALA A 50 -1.63 16.72 7.40
CA ALA A 50 -0.63 16.12 6.54
C ALA A 50 -1.16 15.94 5.12
N LYS A 51 -2.41 15.47 4.98
CA LYS A 51 -3.09 15.30 3.70
C LYS A 51 -3.06 16.60 2.88
N LYS A 52 -3.42 17.73 3.50
CA LYS A 52 -3.42 19.06 2.86
C LYS A 52 -2.05 19.49 2.33
N VAL A 53 -0.96 19.09 2.99
CA VAL A 53 0.40 19.48 2.56
C VAL A 53 0.89 18.58 1.44
N ILE A 54 0.62 17.28 1.53
CA ILE A 54 1.12 16.28 0.58
C ILE A 54 0.36 16.35 -0.75
N GLU A 55 -0.96 16.49 -0.72
CA GLU A 55 -1.79 16.61 -1.94
C GLU A 55 -1.55 17.93 -2.69
N ARG A 56 -1.21 19.01 -1.98
CA ARG A 56 -0.82 20.28 -2.63
C ARG A 56 0.50 20.18 -3.40
N LYS A 57 1.37 19.26 -3.02
CA LYS A 57 2.69 19.07 -3.63
C LYS A 57 2.66 18.09 -4.80
N SER A 58 1.57 17.34 -4.96
CA SER A 58 1.39 16.36 -6.05
C SER A 58 0.68 16.93 -7.29
N ASN A 59 0.17 18.17 -7.21
CA ASN A 59 -0.37 18.96 -8.34
C ASN A 59 0.64 20.03 -8.75
#